data_AF-A0A9R1W9D6-F1
#
_entry.id   AF-A0A9R1W9D6-F1
#
_cell.length_a   1.000
_cell.length_b   1.000
_cell.length_c   1.000
_cell.angle_alpha   90.00
_cell.angle_beta   90.00
_cell.angle_gamma   90.00
#
_symmetry.space_group_name_H-M   'P 1'
#
loop_
_entity.id
_entity.type
_entity.pdbx_description
1 polymer ?
#
loop_
_entity_poly.entity_id
_entity_poly.type
_entity_poly.pdbx_seq_one_letter_code
_entity_poly.pdbx_strand_id
1 'polypeptide(L)'
;METRCSRIKKALLNLFVVGELPFKFVVNEAFVENTNALNAKVVLPSRHTISQNVSKFYIEERTKMLQFLSNPKTAIHLTTDTWTSSCQRTTYWVVTTHFIDENWMMHKRIINFREIDSHKGEDMGRELLDCIHGWGMKNVMTVTLDNAAINDKAIDFLVKKLPNLYEGGKHFQVRCMTHILNLIVKDGLKYQNYHVKCIQKAVRYIRLSPQRINKFKKAMKDCGLQTKKFLCGDTPTRWKPTFVLLKSAYQLREAFTEFGIRDKSYERDLGRVLENYDFEVVTEMVKFFEKFKTKTELVSATSKPLVNLFIREVLDVDMHLRKWSTKPMFLDMVKDMRTKYDKYLGAYNKMNDFMYFAVLLDPTTKSPFLLHAFKKNDRVHGTTIDPREHGHKSTSNGPRG
;
A
#
# COMPACT_ATOMS: atom_id res chain seq x y z
N MET A 1 -18.28 3.55 -41.60
CA MET A 1 -18.88 2.75 -40.50
C MET A 1 -17.99 1.55 -40.23
N GLU A 2 -17.74 1.22 -38.96
CA GLU A 2 -16.93 0.04 -38.61
C GLU A 2 -17.68 -1.27 -38.95
N THR A 3 -17.01 -2.22 -39.61
CA THR A 3 -17.66 -3.49 -40.02
C THR A 3 -18.02 -4.35 -38.81
N ARG A 4 -19.09 -5.16 -38.93
CA ARG A 4 -19.48 -6.12 -37.88
C ARG A 4 -18.33 -7.05 -37.47
N CYS A 5 -17.53 -7.49 -38.45
CA CYS A 5 -16.35 -8.34 -38.21
C CYS A 5 -15.29 -7.61 -37.36
N SER A 6 -15.00 -6.33 -37.64
CA SER A 6 -14.08 -5.51 -36.84
C SER A 6 -14.56 -5.38 -35.39
N ARG A 7 -15.85 -5.08 -35.20
CA ARG A 7 -16.45 -4.96 -33.87
C ARG A 7 -16.33 -6.25 -33.04
N ILE A 8 -16.56 -7.41 -33.67
CA ILE A 8 -16.43 -8.72 -33.01
C ILE A 8 -14.97 -8.98 -32.62
N LYS A 9 -14.00 -8.70 -33.52
CA LYS A 9 -12.57 -8.86 -33.21
C LYS A 9 -12.14 -7.97 -32.04
N LYS A 10 -12.59 -6.71 -32.01
CA LYS A 10 -12.31 -5.77 -30.93
C LYS A 10 -12.94 -6.20 -29.60
N ALA A 11 -14.21 -6.64 -29.63
CA ALA A 11 -14.88 -7.15 -28.44
C ALA A 11 -14.21 -8.41 -27.88
N LEU A 12 -13.81 -9.33 -28.76
CA LEU A 12 -13.06 -10.53 -28.38
C LEU A 12 -11.72 -10.15 -27.76
N LEU A 13 -10.95 -9.27 -28.39
CA LEU A 13 -9.69 -8.80 -27.84
C LEU A 13 -9.87 -8.15 -26.45
N ASN A 14 -10.88 -7.29 -26.29
CA ASN A 14 -11.21 -6.69 -25.01
C ASN A 14 -11.58 -7.73 -23.95
N LEU A 15 -12.30 -8.80 -24.31
CA LEU A 15 -12.61 -9.89 -23.39
C LEU A 15 -11.33 -10.55 -22.85
N PHE A 16 -10.33 -10.80 -23.70
CA PHE A 16 -9.05 -11.37 -23.25
C PHE A 16 -8.23 -10.41 -22.39
N VAL A 17 -8.17 -9.13 -22.79
CA VAL A 17 -7.35 -8.13 -22.09
C VAL A 17 -7.98 -7.72 -20.75
N VAL A 18 -9.27 -7.35 -20.75
CA VAL A 18 -9.98 -6.89 -19.54
C VAL A 18 -10.38 -8.06 -18.65
N GLY A 19 -10.73 -9.20 -19.24
CA GLY A 19 -11.06 -10.42 -18.50
C GLY A 19 -9.84 -11.22 -18.03
N GLU A 20 -8.62 -10.76 -18.35
CA GLU A 20 -7.35 -11.41 -17.97
C GLU A 20 -7.32 -12.92 -18.30
N LEU A 21 -7.90 -13.28 -19.44
CA LEU A 21 -8.14 -14.68 -19.79
C LEU A 21 -6.88 -15.33 -20.38
N PRO A 22 -6.59 -16.60 -20.05
CA PRO A 22 -5.51 -17.33 -20.71
C PRO A 22 -5.84 -17.46 -22.20
N PHE A 23 -4.85 -17.30 -23.09
CA PHE A 23 -5.10 -17.40 -24.55
C PHE A 23 -5.72 -18.73 -24.99
N LYS A 24 -5.53 -19.81 -24.22
CA LYS A 24 -6.19 -21.10 -24.45
C LYS A 24 -7.71 -21.05 -24.30
N PHE A 25 -8.26 -20.04 -23.63
CA PHE A 25 -9.70 -19.87 -23.45
C PHE A 25 -10.44 -19.74 -24.79
N VAL A 26 -9.80 -19.23 -25.84
CA VAL A 26 -10.43 -19.05 -27.16
C VAL A 26 -10.87 -20.37 -27.81
N VAL A 27 -10.27 -21.49 -27.40
CA VAL A 27 -10.59 -22.84 -27.87
C VAL A 27 -11.33 -23.67 -26.81
N ASN A 28 -11.78 -23.06 -25.71
CA ASN A 28 -12.58 -23.76 -24.71
C ASN A 28 -13.94 -24.15 -25.31
N GLU A 29 -14.31 -25.42 -25.18
CA GLU A 29 -15.52 -25.98 -25.82
C GLU A 29 -16.79 -25.22 -25.45
N ALA A 30 -17.00 -24.91 -24.17
CA ALA A 30 -18.18 -24.17 -23.73
C ALA A 30 -18.21 -22.73 -24.27
N PHE A 31 -17.04 -22.07 -24.39
CA PHE A 31 -16.95 -20.75 -25.00
C PHE A 31 -17.22 -20.78 -26.51
N VAL A 32 -16.73 -21.81 -27.21
CA VAL A 32 -16.97 -22.02 -28.64
C VAL A 32 -18.46 -22.30 -28.88
N GLU A 33 -19.07 -23.19 -28.11
CA GLU A 33 -20.49 -23.51 -28.19
C GLU A 33 -21.36 -22.26 -27.94
N ASN A 34 -21.05 -21.49 -26.89
CA ASN A 34 -21.74 -20.23 -26.61
C ASN A 34 -21.61 -19.24 -27.78
N THR A 35 -20.42 -19.08 -28.34
CA THR A 35 -20.18 -18.18 -29.48
C THR A 35 -20.97 -18.62 -30.71
N ASN A 36 -21.01 -19.93 -30.99
CA ASN A 36 -21.76 -20.50 -32.11
C ASN A 36 -23.28 -20.32 -31.94
N ALA A 37 -23.79 -20.50 -30.73
CA ALA A 37 -25.20 -20.27 -30.41
C ALA A 37 -25.60 -18.79 -30.59
N LEU A 38 -24.70 -17.86 -30.23
CA LEU A 38 -24.92 -16.43 -30.44
C LEU A 38 -24.81 -16.03 -31.92
N ASN A 39 -23.85 -16.59 -32.65
CA ASN A 39 -23.68 -16.41 -34.09
C ASN A 39 -22.71 -17.43 -34.70
N ALA A 40 -23.25 -18.47 -35.33
CA ALA A 40 -22.48 -19.54 -35.98
C ALA A 40 -21.58 -19.07 -37.14
N LYS A 41 -21.74 -17.84 -37.66
CA LYS A 41 -20.84 -17.29 -38.70
C LYS A 41 -19.54 -16.73 -38.12
N VAL A 42 -19.39 -16.65 -36.80
CA VAL A 42 -18.15 -16.15 -36.17
C VAL A 42 -17.09 -17.24 -36.19
N VAL A 43 -16.04 -17.02 -36.97
CA VAL A 43 -14.85 -17.86 -36.91
C VAL A 43 -13.95 -17.36 -35.80
N LEU A 44 -13.82 -18.15 -34.73
CA LEU A 44 -12.93 -17.84 -33.63
C LEU A 44 -11.45 -18.01 -34.06
N PRO A 45 -10.56 -17.07 -33.70
CA PRO A 45 -9.15 -17.16 -34.03
C PRO A 45 -8.43 -18.20 -33.15
N SER A 46 -7.24 -18.64 -33.59
CA SER A 46 -6.40 -19.50 -32.78
C SER A 46 -5.85 -18.77 -31.54
N ARG A 47 -5.39 -19.53 -30.54
CA ARG A 47 -4.68 -18.98 -29.37
C ARG A 47 -3.45 -18.13 -29.76
N HIS A 48 -2.77 -18.51 -30.85
CA HIS A 48 -1.59 -17.80 -31.35
C HIS A 48 -1.98 -16.47 -31.98
N THR A 49 -3.07 -16.46 -32.73
CA THR A 49 -3.63 -15.24 -33.33
C THR A 49 -4.12 -14.27 -32.26
N ILE A 50 -4.78 -14.74 -31.19
CA ILE A 50 -5.13 -13.89 -30.04
C ILE A 50 -3.87 -13.30 -29.40
N SER A 51 -2.86 -14.12 -29.14
CA SER A 51 -1.60 -13.64 -28.56
C SER A 51 -0.95 -12.56 -29.43
N GLN A 52 -0.86 -12.76 -30.75
CA GLN A 52 -0.34 -11.76 -31.69
C GLN A 52 -1.16 -10.47 -31.68
N ASN A 53 -2.49 -10.57 -31.67
CA ASN A 53 -3.38 -9.41 -31.62
C ASN A 53 -3.22 -8.62 -30.32
N VAL A 54 -3.07 -9.31 -29.18
CA VAL A 54 -2.80 -8.67 -27.88
C VAL A 54 -1.45 -7.96 -27.90
N SER A 55 -0.40 -8.59 -28.45
CA SER A 55 0.92 -7.95 -28.59
C SER A 55 0.87 -6.71 -29.48
N LYS A 56 0.16 -6.78 -30.62
CA LYS A 56 -0.03 -5.63 -31.51
C LYS A 56 -0.78 -4.50 -30.81
N PHE A 57 -1.87 -4.82 -30.13
CA PHE A 57 -2.65 -3.86 -29.34
C PHE A 57 -1.80 -3.20 -28.25
N TYR A 58 -0.97 -3.97 -27.55
CA TYR A 58 -0.03 -3.44 -26.57
C TYR A 58 0.96 -2.44 -27.21
N ILE A 59 1.54 -2.74 -28.38
CA ILE A 59 2.48 -1.83 -29.06
C ILE A 59 1.78 -0.52 -29.46
N GLU A 60 0.54 -0.60 -29.95
CA GLU A 60 -0.27 0.56 -30.31
C GLU A 60 -0.56 1.44 -29.08
N GLU A 61 -1.03 0.84 -27.98
CA GLU A 61 -1.30 1.56 -26.73
C GLU A 61 -0.02 2.10 -26.08
N ARG A 62 1.09 1.35 -26.15
CA ARG A 62 2.41 1.79 -25.69
C ARG A 62 2.86 3.05 -26.43
N THR A 63 2.66 3.10 -27.74
CA THR A 63 3.03 4.26 -28.57
C THR A 63 2.26 5.51 -28.14
N LYS A 64 0.95 5.38 -27.93
CA LYS A 64 0.10 6.49 -27.44
C LYS A 64 0.55 6.96 -26.05
N MET A 65 0.83 6.02 -25.15
CA MET A 65 1.30 6.32 -23.80
C MET A 65 2.66 7.02 -23.82
N LEU A 66 3.59 6.58 -24.69
CA LEU A 66 4.89 7.22 -24.86
C LEU A 66 4.73 8.67 -25.33
N GLN A 67 3.88 8.93 -26.32
CA GLN A 67 3.59 10.29 -26.78
C GLN A 67 3.07 11.18 -25.65
N PHE A 68 2.14 10.66 -24.84
CA PHE A 68 1.59 11.38 -23.70
C PHE A 68 2.64 11.68 -22.61
N LEU A 69 3.42 10.66 -22.21
CA LEU A 69 4.45 10.78 -21.18
C LEU A 69 5.66 11.63 -21.63
N SER A 70 5.89 11.76 -22.94
CA SER A 70 6.96 12.58 -23.51
C SER A 70 6.66 14.08 -23.49
N ASN A 71 5.42 14.47 -23.22
CA ASN A 71 5.03 15.87 -23.13
C ASN A 71 5.70 16.53 -21.90
N PRO A 72 6.53 17.57 -22.09
CA PRO A 72 7.22 18.22 -20.97
C PRO A 72 6.28 18.92 -19.97
N LYS A 73 5.03 19.19 -20.35
CA LYS A 73 4.02 19.76 -19.46
C LYS A 73 3.39 18.72 -18.53
N THR A 74 3.54 17.43 -18.83
CA THR A 74 2.99 16.35 -18.00
C THR A 74 3.86 16.16 -16.77
N ALA A 75 3.34 16.49 -15.59
CA ALA A 75 4.00 16.16 -14.33
C ALA A 75 3.85 14.65 -14.06
N ILE A 76 4.99 13.96 -13.90
CA ILE A 76 5.03 12.51 -13.75
C ILE A 76 5.56 12.14 -12.38
N HIS A 77 4.88 11.22 -11.72
CA HIS A 77 5.30 10.64 -10.45
C HIS A 77 5.47 9.13 -10.62
N LEU A 78 6.57 8.58 -10.12
CA LEU A 78 6.84 7.14 -10.22
C LEU A 78 6.67 6.49 -8.86
N THR A 79 6.18 5.26 -8.84
CA THR A 79 6.31 4.35 -7.70
C THR A 79 7.01 3.09 -8.17
N THR A 80 7.92 2.56 -7.35
CA THR A 80 8.56 1.28 -7.63
C THR A 80 8.30 0.30 -6.50
N ASP A 81 8.12 -0.97 -6.85
CA ASP A 81 8.05 -2.05 -5.87
C ASP A 81 8.94 -3.21 -6.30
N THR A 82 9.55 -3.86 -5.33
CA THR A 82 10.49 -4.96 -5.54
C THR A 82 10.14 -6.10 -4.59
N TRP A 83 9.96 -7.30 -5.12
CA TRP A 83 9.70 -8.48 -4.31
C TRP A 83 10.35 -9.72 -4.89
N THR A 84 10.75 -10.63 -4.00
CA THR A 84 11.26 -11.94 -4.38
C THR A 84 10.13 -12.96 -4.34
N SER A 85 9.91 -13.63 -5.47
CA SER A 85 8.97 -14.75 -5.61
C SER A 85 9.52 -15.97 -4.88
N SER A 86 8.80 -16.47 -3.87
CA SER A 86 9.27 -17.62 -3.09
C SER A 86 9.25 -18.93 -3.87
N CYS A 87 8.36 -19.06 -4.88
CA CYS A 87 8.26 -20.26 -5.70
C CYS A 87 9.32 -20.30 -6.81
N GLN A 88 9.59 -19.15 -7.45
CA GLN A 88 10.56 -19.07 -8.56
C GLN A 88 11.98 -18.74 -8.07
N ARG A 89 12.12 -18.19 -6.86
CA ARG A 89 13.37 -17.61 -6.33
C ARG A 89 13.92 -16.45 -7.17
N THR A 90 13.06 -15.84 -7.97
CA THR A 90 13.34 -14.67 -8.81
C THR A 90 12.89 -13.39 -8.11
N THR A 91 13.69 -12.33 -8.21
CA THR A 91 13.27 -10.98 -7.82
C THR A 91 12.63 -10.27 -9.00
N TYR A 92 11.42 -9.76 -8.78
CA TYR A 92 10.72 -8.90 -9.71
C TYR A 92 10.79 -7.45 -9.26
N TRP A 93 10.82 -6.57 -10.24
CA TRP A 93 10.75 -5.13 -10.07
C TRP A 93 9.69 -4.55 -10.99
N VAL A 94 8.86 -3.68 -10.44
CA VAL A 94 7.81 -2.97 -11.17
C VAL A 94 8.00 -1.47 -11.05
N VAL A 95 7.83 -0.77 -12.17
CA VAL A 95 7.74 0.69 -12.23
C VAL A 95 6.35 1.07 -12.68
N THR A 96 5.68 1.87 -11.86
CA THR A 96 4.36 2.42 -12.15
C THR A 96 4.47 3.93 -12.26
N THR A 97 3.89 4.49 -13.31
CA THR A 97 3.73 5.94 -13.48
C THR A 97 2.36 6.39 -13.01
N HIS A 98 2.32 7.59 -12.44
CA HIS A 98 1.14 8.29 -11.97
C HIS A 98 1.16 9.70 -12.52
N PHE A 99 0.03 10.13 -13.09
CA PHE A 99 -0.12 11.45 -13.70
C PHE A 99 -1.60 11.85 -13.72
N ILE A 100 -1.85 13.12 -13.98
CA ILE A 100 -3.19 13.67 -14.19
C ILE A 100 -3.27 14.13 -15.65
N ASP A 101 -4.37 13.79 -16.34
CA ASP A 101 -4.60 14.22 -17.72
C ASP A 101 -5.26 15.61 -17.81
N GLU A 102 -5.49 16.09 -19.03
CA GLU A 102 -6.12 17.38 -19.30
C GLU A 102 -7.59 17.46 -18.80
N ASN A 103 -8.21 16.30 -18.56
CA ASN A 103 -9.57 16.18 -18.03
C ASN A 103 -9.59 16.07 -16.49
N TRP A 104 -8.46 16.32 -15.83
CA TRP A 104 -8.31 16.18 -14.38
C TRP A 104 -8.54 14.75 -13.87
N MET A 105 -8.34 13.76 -14.73
CA MET A 105 -8.43 12.35 -14.35
C MET A 105 -7.08 11.84 -13.88
N MET A 106 -7.06 11.18 -12.74
CA MET A 106 -5.85 10.52 -12.22
C MET A 106 -5.64 9.19 -12.94
N HIS A 107 -4.45 8.98 -13.47
CA HIS A 107 -4.04 7.75 -14.12
C HIS A 107 -2.91 7.07 -13.35
N LYS A 108 -3.01 5.73 -13.29
CA LYS A 108 -1.96 4.83 -12.82
C LYS A 108 -1.68 3.81 -13.93
N ARG A 109 -0.42 3.68 -14.36
CA ARG A 109 -0.02 2.73 -15.41
C ARG A 109 1.27 2.01 -15.06
N ILE A 110 1.28 0.69 -15.16
CA ILE A 110 2.51 -0.09 -15.08
C ILE A 110 3.25 0.08 -16.40
N ILE A 111 4.48 0.58 -16.33
CA ILE A 111 5.29 0.93 -17.51
C ILE A 111 6.55 0.06 -17.64
N ASN A 112 6.90 -0.64 -16.56
CA ASN A 112 7.98 -1.61 -16.59
C ASN A 112 7.67 -2.71 -15.56
N PHE A 113 7.85 -3.96 -15.98
CA PHE A 113 7.74 -5.14 -15.12
C PHE A 113 8.75 -6.16 -15.60
N ARG A 114 9.73 -6.49 -14.76
CA ARG A 114 10.86 -7.32 -15.18
C ARG A 114 11.50 -8.04 -14.00
N GLU A 115 12.25 -9.08 -14.33
CA GLU A 115 13.19 -9.72 -13.42
C GLU A 115 14.44 -8.84 -13.25
N ILE A 116 15.02 -8.86 -12.05
CA ILE A 116 16.28 -8.20 -11.75
C ILE A 116 17.21 -9.13 -10.98
N ASP A 117 18.48 -9.16 -11.41
CA ASP A 117 19.53 -9.98 -10.78
C ASP A 117 20.35 -9.16 -9.78
N SER A 118 20.49 -7.86 -10.03
CA SER A 118 21.24 -6.95 -9.16
C SER A 118 20.35 -6.25 -8.17
N HIS A 119 20.76 -6.32 -6.92
CA HIS A 119 20.25 -5.52 -5.82
C HIS A 119 21.30 -4.51 -5.39
N LYS A 120 21.97 -3.82 -6.31
CA LYS A 120 22.82 -2.66 -5.99
C LYS A 120 22.07 -1.37 -6.29
N GLY A 121 22.21 -0.37 -5.42
CA GLY A 121 21.47 0.88 -5.53
C GLY A 121 21.72 1.62 -6.84
N GLU A 122 22.98 1.72 -7.27
CA GLU A 122 23.32 2.38 -8.54
C GLU A 122 22.80 1.62 -9.76
N ASP A 123 22.81 0.28 -9.73
CA ASP A 123 22.24 -0.53 -10.82
C ASP A 123 20.73 -0.26 -10.92
N MET A 124 20.00 -0.30 -9.81
CA MET A 124 18.57 0.05 -9.80
C MET A 124 18.33 1.50 -10.26
N GLY A 125 19.21 2.43 -9.91
CA GLY A 125 19.16 3.82 -10.38
C GLY A 125 19.34 3.94 -11.89
N ARG A 126 20.31 3.23 -12.47
CA ARG A 126 20.55 3.17 -13.92
C ARG A 126 19.34 2.59 -14.65
N GLU A 127 18.76 1.55 -14.11
CA GLU A 127 17.62 0.88 -14.72
C GLU A 127 16.35 1.74 -14.68
N LEU A 128 16.18 2.54 -13.62
CA LEU A 128 15.10 3.52 -13.56
C LEU A 128 15.37 4.69 -14.51
N LEU A 129 16.62 5.10 -14.69
CA LEU A 129 17.01 6.13 -15.66
C LEU A 129 16.70 5.67 -17.09
N ASP A 130 17.07 4.43 -17.44
CA ASP A 130 16.79 3.86 -18.76
C ASP A 130 15.28 3.73 -19.00
N CYS A 131 14.51 3.40 -17.97
CA CYS A 131 13.05 3.44 -18.01
C CYS A 131 12.52 4.86 -18.29
N ILE A 132 13.01 5.87 -17.56
CA ILE A 132 12.60 7.28 -17.75
C ILE A 132 12.89 7.74 -19.18
N HIS A 133 14.10 7.49 -19.69
CA HIS A 133 14.50 7.85 -21.05
C HIS A 133 13.73 7.05 -22.11
N GLY A 134 13.54 5.75 -21.92
CA GLY A 134 12.86 4.86 -22.88
C GLY A 134 11.37 5.19 -23.07
N TRP A 135 10.77 5.91 -22.13
CA TRP A 135 9.41 6.46 -22.22
C TRP A 135 9.38 7.95 -22.58
N GLY A 136 10.55 8.57 -22.80
CA GLY A 136 10.69 9.99 -23.16
C GLY A 136 10.29 10.97 -22.07
N MET A 137 10.22 10.53 -20.81
CA MET A 137 9.73 11.34 -19.70
C MET A 137 10.69 12.49 -19.39
N LYS A 138 10.20 13.73 -19.49
CA LYS A 138 11.02 14.95 -19.27
C LYS A 138 10.80 15.62 -17.92
N ASN A 139 9.66 15.39 -17.28
CA ASN A 139 9.24 16.10 -16.07
C ASN A 139 8.82 15.12 -14.97
N VAL A 140 9.80 14.33 -14.49
CA VAL A 140 9.60 13.43 -13.35
C VAL A 140 9.77 14.24 -12.06
N MET A 141 8.68 14.37 -11.31
CA MET A 141 8.63 15.19 -10.10
C MET A 141 9.10 14.43 -8.87
N THR A 142 8.66 13.18 -8.71
CA THR A 142 8.97 12.36 -7.54
C THR A 142 9.03 10.88 -7.88
N VAL A 143 9.84 10.14 -7.13
CA VAL A 143 9.87 8.68 -7.11
C VAL A 143 9.58 8.19 -5.69
N THR A 144 8.54 7.38 -5.56
CA THR A 144 8.18 6.73 -4.30
C THR A 144 8.75 5.32 -4.25
N LEU A 145 9.60 5.05 -3.27
CA LEU A 145 10.20 3.73 -3.04
C LEU A 145 9.95 3.24 -1.60
N ASP A 146 10.23 1.96 -1.37
CA ASP A 146 10.29 1.43 -0.01
C ASP A 146 11.48 2.01 0.78
N ASN A 147 11.54 1.74 2.09
CA ASN A 147 12.53 2.39 2.97
C ASN A 147 13.86 1.65 3.08
N ALA A 148 14.18 0.78 2.12
CA ALA A 148 15.48 0.13 2.08
C ALA A 148 16.57 1.20 1.80
N ALA A 149 17.64 1.18 2.60
CA ALA A 149 18.75 2.14 2.49
C ALA A 149 19.41 2.14 1.09
N ILE A 150 19.24 1.05 0.36
CA ILE A 150 19.76 0.91 -0.99
C ILE A 150 19.07 1.82 -2.02
N ASN A 151 17.80 2.17 -1.78
CA ASN A 151 17.04 3.07 -2.64
C ASN A 151 17.55 4.50 -2.52
N ASP A 152 18.15 4.87 -1.38
CA ASP A 152 18.75 6.19 -1.20
C ASP A 152 19.90 6.37 -2.21
N LYS A 153 20.74 5.35 -2.40
CA LYS A 153 21.80 5.36 -3.44
C LYS A 153 21.25 5.43 -4.87
N ALA A 154 20.14 4.74 -5.14
CA ALA A 154 19.49 4.78 -6.45
C ALA A 154 18.98 6.19 -6.77
N ILE A 155 18.38 6.85 -5.79
CA ILE A 155 17.93 8.24 -5.91
C ILE A 155 19.10 9.19 -6.08
N ASP A 156 20.15 9.08 -5.27
CA ASP A 156 21.34 9.93 -5.37
C ASP A 156 21.96 9.85 -6.77
N PHE A 157 21.98 8.66 -7.37
CA PHE A 157 22.40 8.47 -8.76
C PHE A 157 21.49 9.22 -9.74
N LEU A 158 20.16 9.08 -9.60
CA LEU A 158 19.18 9.72 -10.50
C LEU A 158 19.23 11.25 -10.40
N VAL A 159 19.33 11.81 -9.19
CA VAL A 159 19.42 13.26 -8.97
C VAL A 159 20.64 13.86 -9.68
N LYS A 160 21.75 13.13 -9.75
CA LYS A 160 22.96 13.56 -10.48
C LYS A 160 22.83 13.46 -12.00
N LYS A 161 21.89 12.66 -12.52
CA LYS A 161 21.78 12.34 -13.95
C LYS A 161 20.58 13.02 -14.63
N LEU A 162 19.52 13.28 -13.90
CA LEU A 162 18.33 13.93 -14.41
C LEU A 162 18.46 15.46 -14.32
N PRO A 163 18.25 16.19 -15.43
CA PRO A 163 18.23 17.64 -15.41
C PRO A 163 16.89 18.17 -14.85
N ASN A 164 16.88 19.45 -14.47
CA ASN A 164 15.65 20.21 -14.17
C ASN A 164 14.76 19.65 -13.05
N LEU A 165 15.35 18.93 -12.08
CA LEU A 165 14.61 18.49 -10.91
C LEU A 165 14.26 19.67 -10.01
N TYR A 166 13.02 19.67 -9.50
CA TYR A 166 12.55 20.67 -8.55
C TYR A 166 13.47 20.75 -7.32
N GLU A 167 13.92 21.97 -6.97
CA GLU A 167 14.91 22.24 -5.91
C GLU A 167 16.15 21.32 -5.98
N GLY A 168 16.67 21.07 -7.18
CA GLY A 168 17.86 20.24 -7.36
C GLY A 168 17.67 18.78 -6.93
N GLY A 169 16.42 18.30 -6.88
CA GLY A 169 16.10 16.93 -6.48
C GLY A 169 15.91 16.72 -4.99
N LYS A 170 15.95 17.79 -4.16
CA LYS A 170 15.70 17.72 -2.70
C LYS A 170 14.39 16.98 -2.34
N HIS A 171 13.37 17.12 -3.18
CA HIS A 171 12.05 16.50 -3.01
C HIS A 171 11.79 15.32 -3.94
N PHE A 172 12.82 14.81 -4.61
CA PHE A 172 12.65 13.75 -5.61
C PHE A 172 12.27 12.41 -4.96
N GLN A 173 12.80 12.10 -3.78
CA GLN A 173 12.42 10.89 -3.05
C GLN A 173 11.16 11.11 -2.21
N VAL A 174 10.21 10.17 -2.35
CA VAL A 174 9.10 10.01 -1.40
C VAL A 174 9.22 8.62 -0.76
N ARG A 175 9.16 8.57 0.57
CA ARG A 175 9.19 7.31 1.31
C ARG A 175 7.81 6.69 1.37
N CYS A 176 7.70 5.40 1.08
CA CYS A 176 6.42 4.69 1.09
C CYS A 176 5.81 4.63 2.50
N MET A 177 4.70 5.33 2.71
CA MET A 177 3.98 5.39 4.00
C MET A 177 3.53 4.01 4.48
N THR A 178 3.02 3.17 3.57
CA THR A 178 2.64 1.78 3.88
C THR A 178 3.82 0.99 4.44
N HIS A 179 5.01 1.18 3.88
CA HIS A 179 6.21 0.54 4.40
C HIS A 179 6.61 1.10 5.77
N ILE A 180 6.54 2.42 5.98
CA ILE A 180 6.82 3.04 7.29
C ILE A 180 5.88 2.47 8.37
N LEU A 181 4.57 2.45 8.12
CA LEU A 181 3.59 1.88 9.04
C LEU A 181 3.88 0.41 9.34
N ASN A 182 4.24 -0.37 8.32
CA ASN A 182 4.65 -1.76 8.52
C ASN A 182 5.90 -1.89 9.40
N LEU A 183 6.89 -1.01 9.24
CA LEU A 183 8.09 -1.00 10.10
C LEU A 183 7.75 -0.66 11.55
N ILE A 184 6.89 0.33 11.76
CA ILE A 184 6.42 0.71 13.10
C ILE A 184 5.72 -0.48 13.76
N VAL A 185 4.75 -1.10 13.07
CA VAL A 185 4.04 -2.28 13.59
C VAL A 185 4.97 -3.45 13.85
N LYS A 186 5.95 -3.70 12.97
CA LYS A 186 6.94 -4.78 13.15
C LYS A 186 7.74 -4.61 14.43
N ASP A 187 8.14 -3.40 14.79
CA ASP A 187 8.83 -3.15 16.06
C ASP A 187 7.89 -3.43 17.25
N GLY A 188 6.62 -3.05 17.16
CA GLY A 188 5.63 -3.42 18.18
C GLY A 188 5.45 -4.93 18.34
N LEU A 189 5.44 -5.67 17.23
CA LEU A 189 5.29 -7.13 17.24
C LEU A 189 6.53 -7.89 17.72
N LYS A 190 7.69 -7.24 17.87
CA LYS A 190 8.83 -7.84 18.58
C LYS A 190 8.50 -8.06 20.05
N TYR A 191 7.57 -7.27 20.61
CA TYR A 191 7.10 -7.49 21.95
C TYR A 191 6.29 -8.79 22.02
N GLN A 192 6.91 -9.79 22.61
CA GLN A 192 6.37 -11.13 22.71
C GLN A 192 5.42 -11.25 23.90
N ASN A 193 4.19 -10.77 23.73
CA ASN A 193 3.15 -10.92 24.74
C ASN A 193 2.84 -12.42 24.98
N TYR A 194 2.89 -12.83 26.25
CA TYR A 194 2.67 -14.21 26.67
C TYR A 194 1.31 -14.77 26.22
N HIS A 195 0.24 -13.98 26.35
CA HIS A 195 -1.12 -14.38 25.99
C HIS A 195 -1.28 -14.53 24.46
N VAL A 196 -0.66 -13.64 23.68
CA VAL A 196 -0.61 -13.76 22.21
C VAL A 196 0.04 -15.08 21.79
N LYS A 197 1.17 -15.46 22.39
CA LYS A 197 1.83 -16.74 22.12
C LYS A 197 0.94 -17.93 22.49
N CYS A 198 0.22 -17.85 23.61
CA CYS A 198 -0.69 -18.92 24.03
C CYS A 198 -1.81 -19.11 22.99
N ILE A 199 -2.40 -18.01 22.51
CA ILE A 199 -3.40 -18.08 21.43
C ILE A 199 -2.80 -18.64 20.13
N GLN A 200 -1.62 -18.21 19.72
CA GLN A 200 -0.96 -18.75 18.52
C GLN A 200 -0.71 -20.26 18.64
N LYS A 201 -0.26 -20.75 19.80
CA LYS A 201 -0.07 -22.18 20.07
C LYS A 201 -1.39 -22.94 20.01
N ALA A 202 -2.45 -22.41 20.62
CA ALA A 202 -3.79 -22.99 20.56
C ALA A 202 -4.32 -23.10 19.13
N VAL A 203 -4.20 -22.03 18.34
CA VAL A 203 -4.58 -22.02 16.92
C VAL A 203 -3.80 -23.05 16.13
N ARG A 204 -2.48 -23.13 16.35
CA ARG A 204 -1.62 -24.12 15.69
C ARG A 204 -2.02 -25.55 16.07
N TYR A 205 -2.34 -25.80 17.33
CA TYR A 205 -2.81 -27.10 17.81
C TYR A 205 -4.09 -27.53 17.08
N ILE A 206 -5.10 -26.65 17.03
CA ILE A 206 -6.40 -26.93 16.41
C ILE A 206 -6.23 -27.20 14.92
N ARG A 207 -5.40 -26.40 14.24
CA ARG A 207 -5.17 -26.51 12.80
C ARG A 207 -4.27 -27.69 12.40
N LEU A 208 -3.65 -28.37 13.36
CA LEU A 208 -2.66 -29.42 13.08
C LEU A 208 -3.28 -30.66 12.40
N SER A 209 -4.56 -30.95 12.64
CA SER A 209 -5.22 -32.10 12.02
C SER A 209 -6.69 -31.84 11.68
N PRO A 210 -7.24 -32.50 10.63
CA PRO A 210 -8.66 -32.40 10.27
C PRO A 210 -9.60 -32.79 11.42
N GLN A 211 -9.19 -33.76 12.24
CA GLN A 211 -9.97 -34.21 13.39
C GLN A 211 -10.13 -33.10 14.45
N ARG A 212 -9.03 -32.39 14.78
CA ARG A 212 -9.05 -31.26 15.72
C ARG A 212 -9.87 -30.09 15.17
N ILE A 213 -9.75 -29.80 13.87
CA ILE A 213 -10.58 -28.81 13.18
C ILE A 213 -12.07 -29.16 13.30
N ASN A 214 -12.45 -30.42 13.07
CA ASN A 214 -13.85 -30.87 13.14
C ASN A 214 -14.40 -30.80 14.56
N LYS A 215 -13.60 -31.20 15.56
CA LYS A 215 -13.96 -31.03 16.99
C LYS A 215 -14.16 -29.56 17.35
N PHE A 216 -13.29 -28.67 16.90
CA PHE A 216 -13.43 -27.23 17.15
C PHE A 216 -14.65 -26.63 16.44
N LYS A 217 -14.94 -27.05 15.20
CA LYS A 217 -16.19 -26.66 14.51
C LYS A 217 -17.44 -27.14 15.24
N LYS A 218 -17.40 -28.31 15.90
CA LYS A 218 -18.49 -28.77 16.76
C LYS A 218 -18.65 -27.86 17.99
N ALA A 219 -17.55 -27.53 18.68
CA ALA A 219 -17.58 -26.57 19.78
C ALA A 219 -18.17 -25.21 19.35
N MET A 220 -17.80 -24.70 18.17
CA MET A 220 -18.41 -23.47 17.62
C MET A 220 -19.94 -23.58 17.44
N LYS A 221 -20.43 -24.70 16.92
CA LYS A 221 -21.88 -24.93 16.75
C LYS A 221 -22.61 -24.98 18.07
N ASP A 222 -22.02 -25.64 19.07
CA ASP A 222 -22.64 -25.84 20.37
C ASP A 222 -22.69 -24.53 21.18
N CYS A 223 -21.74 -23.61 20.95
CA CYS A 223 -21.81 -22.22 21.44
C CYS A 223 -22.75 -21.32 20.62
N GLY A 224 -23.47 -21.85 19.61
CA GLY A 224 -24.40 -21.07 18.78
C GLY A 224 -23.72 -20.09 17.80
N LEU A 225 -22.41 -20.23 17.53
CA LEU A 225 -21.68 -19.30 16.67
C LEU A 225 -21.97 -19.57 15.18
N GLN A 226 -22.74 -18.67 14.54
CA GLN A 226 -23.10 -18.79 13.11
C GLN A 226 -22.07 -18.20 12.13
N THR A 227 -20.82 -18.03 12.55
CA THR A 227 -19.80 -17.35 11.72
C THR A 227 -19.20 -18.27 10.65
N LYS A 228 -19.08 -17.77 9.41
CA LYS A 228 -18.28 -18.40 8.35
C LYS A 228 -16.78 -18.17 8.52
N LYS A 229 -16.36 -17.26 9.41
CA LYS A 229 -14.94 -16.98 9.66
C LYS A 229 -14.35 -18.08 10.52
N PHE A 230 -13.20 -18.60 10.10
CA PHE A 230 -12.46 -19.64 10.79
C PHE A 230 -11.04 -19.18 11.12
N LEU A 231 -10.36 -19.90 12.01
CA LEU A 231 -8.98 -19.60 12.40
C LEU A 231 -8.08 -19.58 11.16
N CYS A 232 -7.30 -18.52 10.97
CA CYS A 232 -6.27 -18.44 9.93
C CYS A 232 -4.93 -19.00 10.47
N GLY A 233 -4.07 -19.49 9.58
CA GLY A 233 -2.71 -19.88 9.97
C GLY A 233 -1.85 -18.65 10.26
N ASP A 234 -0.93 -18.78 11.22
CA ASP A 234 0.06 -17.73 11.47
C ASP A 234 1.09 -17.70 10.32
N THR A 235 1.42 -16.50 9.84
CA THR A 235 2.48 -16.31 8.85
C THR A 235 3.43 -15.22 9.36
N PRO A 236 4.63 -15.59 9.85
CA PRO A 236 5.54 -14.68 10.56
C PRO A 236 6.01 -13.47 9.76
N THR A 237 5.90 -13.51 8.43
CA THR A 237 6.49 -12.50 7.53
C THR A 237 5.63 -11.25 7.32
N ARG A 238 4.33 -11.29 7.69
CA ARG A 238 3.39 -10.17 7.49
C ARG A 238 2.46 -10.03 8.69
N TRP A 239 2.39 -8.83 9.26
CA TRP A 239 1.61 -8.55 10.48
C TRP A 239 0.08 -8.63 10.28
N LYS A 240 -0.41 -8.44 9.05
CA LYS A 240 -1.84 -8.50 8.72
C LYS A 240 -2.46 -9.87 9.08
N PRO A 241 -1.87 -11.01 8.68
CA PRO A 241 -2.26 -12.34 9.17
C PRO A 241 -2.31 -12.49 10.70
N THR A 242 -1.29 -12.01 11.43
CA THR A 242 -1.29 -12.04 12.90
C THR A 242 -2.46 -11.25 13.47
N PHE A 243 -2.73 -10.04 12.97
CA PHE A 243 -3.90 -9.26 13.38
C PHE A 243 -5.22 -10.01 13.10
N VAL A 244 -5.36 -10.61 11.91
CA VAL A 244 -6.57 -11.38 11.53
C VAL A 244 -6.75 -12.60 12.43
N LEU A 245 -5.66 -13.29 12.78
CA LEU A 245 -5.66 -14.42 13.71
C LEU A 245 -6.16 -13.98 15.07
N LEU A 246 -5.59 -12.93 15.66
CA LEU A 246 -5.98 -12.44 16.99
C LEU A 246 -7.42 -11.94 17.03
N LYS A 247 -7.85 -11.19 16.00
CA LYS A 247 -9.24 -10.74 15.88
C LYS A 247 -10.22 -11.90 15.76
N SER A 248 -9.85 -12.96 15.02
CA SER A 248 -10.67 -14.16 14.89
C SER A 248 -10.70 -14.98 16.18
N ALA A 249 -9.57 -15.09 16.87
CA ALA A 249 -9.48 -15.80 18.15
C ALA A 249 -10.42 -15.21 19.20
N TYR A 250 -10.47 -13.87 19.31
CA TYR A 250 -11.40 -13.19 20.20
C TYR A 250 -12.87 -13.46 19.85
N GLN A 251 -13.22 -13.43 18.56
CA GLN A 251 -14.58 -13.72 18.10
C GLN A 251 -15.02 -15.16 18.39
N LEU A 252 -14.07 -16.07 18.55
CA LEU A 252 -14.29 -17.50 18.79
C LEU A 252 -13.96 -17.91 20.24
N ARG A 253 -13.80 -16.96 21.17
CA ARG A 253 -13.35 -17.23 22.55
C ARG A 253 -14.18 -18.31 23.26
N GLU A 254 -15.51 -18.27 23.10
CA GLU A 254 -16.43 -19.26 23.70
C GLU A 254 -16.17 -20.67 23.15
N ALA A 255 -15.88 -20.80 21.86
CA ALA A 255 -15.52 -22.07 21.25
C ALA A 255 -14.16 -22.57 21.72
N PHE A 256 -13.19 -21.69 22.03
CA PHE A 256 -11.92 -22.10 22.64
C PHE A 256 -12.11 -22.63 24.06
N THR A 257 -12.94 -21.97 24.85
CA THR A 257 -13.29 -22.44 26.21
C THR A 257 -13.96 -23.81 26.14
N GLU A 258 -14.98 -23.96 25.30
CA GLU A 258 -15.71 -25.23 25.15
C GLU A 258 -14.81 -26.35 24.59
N PHE A 259 -13.93 -26.02 23.66
CA PHE A 259 -12.96 -26.97 23.12
C PHE A 259 -11.98 -27.46 24.19
N GLY A 260 -11.50 -26.55 25.05
CA GLY A 260 -10.60 -26.88 26.15
C GLY A 260 -11.23 -27.80 27.19
N ILE A 261 -12.51 -27.61 27.50
CA ILE A 261 -13.26 -28.47 28.43
C ILE A 261 -13.42 -29.89 27.87
N ARG A 262 -13.66 -30.02 26.56
CA ARG A 262 -14.02 -31.31 25.94
C ARG A 262 -12.83 -32.14 25.47
N ASP A 263 -11.78 -31.50 24.97
CA ASP A 263 -10.61 -32.23 24.46
C ASP A 263 -9.53 -32.33 25.55
N LYS A 264 -9.56 -33.40 26.34
CA LYS A 264 -8.55 -33.65 27.38
C LYS A 264 -7.10 -33.68 26.85
N SER A 265 -6.90 -33.92 25.55
CA SER A 265 -5.56 -33.84 24.94
C SER A 265 -5.09 -32.41 24.73
N TYR A 266 -6.00 -31.43 24.67
CA TYR A 266 -5.67 -30.02 24.47
C TYR A 266 -4.86 -29.46 25.64
N GLU A 267 -5.35 -29.64 26.88
CA GLU A 267 -4.64 -29.20 28.07
C GLU A 267 -3.32 -29.97 28.25
N ARG A 268 -3.34 -31.29 28.06
CA ARG A 268 -2.14 -32.13 28.17
C ARG A 268 -1.04 -31.70 27.19
N ASP A 269 -1.38 -31.46 25.92
CA ASP A 269 -0.40 -31.17 24.87
C ASP A 269 0.08 -29.69 24.91
N LEU A 270 -0.73 -28.77 25.44
CA LEU A 270 -0.38 -27.34 25.54
C LEU A 270 0.10 -26.92 26.94
N GLY A 271 -0.09 -27.75 27.95
CA GLY A 271 0.23 -27.50 29.36
C GLY A 271 -0.71 -26.49 30.05
N ARG A 272 -1.75 -26.00 29.37
CA ARG A 272 -2.79 -25.12 29.91
C ARG A 272 -3.98 -24.98 28.97
N VAL A 273 -5.12 -24.57 29.52
CA VAL A 273 -6.28 -24.07 28.76
C VAL A 273 -6.21 -22.54 28.69
N LEU A 274 -6.78 -21.94 27.63
CA LEU A 274 -6.90 -20.49 27.53
C LEU A 274 -8.01 -20.00 28.46
N GLU A 275 -7.71 -18.95 29.20
CA GLU A 275 -8.64 -18.29 30.13
C GLU A 275 -9.23 -17.03 29.51
N ASN A 276 -10.33 -16.53 30.07
CA ASN A 276 -10.94 -15.27 29.64
C ASN A 276 -9.94 -14.11 29.63
N TYR A 277 -9.04 -14.06 30.60
CA TYR A 277 -7.98 -13.05 30.68
C TYR A 277 -7.03 -13.08 29.48
N ASP A 278 -6.69 -14.26 28.92
CA ASP A 278 -5.89 -14.35 27.69
C ASP A 278 -6.59 -13.62 26.53
N PHE A 279 -7.90 -13.78 26.41
CA PHE A 279 -8.70 -13.13 25.38
C PHE A 279 -8.86 -11.63 25.62
N GLU A 280 -8.98 -11.19 26.88
CA GLU A 280 -9.03 -9.77 27.24
C GLU A 280 -7.75 -9.03 26.84
N VAL A 281 -6.58 -9.59 27.19
CA VAL A 281 -5.28 -9.03 26.80
C VAL A 281 -5.16 -8.93 25.28
N VAL A 282 -5.51 -10.00 24.57
CA VAL A 282 -5.46 -10.01 23.10
C VAL A 282 -6.46 -9.03 22.49
N THR A 283 -7.61 -8.81 23.11
CA THR A 283 -8.60 -7.83 22.67
C THR A 283 -8.03 -6.41 22.74
N GLU A 284 -7.35 -6.07 23.83
CA GLU A 284 -6.68 -4.77 23.95
C GLU A 284 -5.57 -4.61 22.90
N MET A 285 -4.80 -5.66 22.61
CA MET A 285 -3.81 -5.63 21.53
C MET A 285 -4.46 -5.46 20.15
N VAL A 286 -5.58 -6.13 19.87
CA VAL A 286 -6.33 -5.95 18.62
C VAL A 286 -6.82 -4.51 18.49
N LYS A 287 -7.40 -3.92 19.54
CA LYS A 287 -7.82 -2.50 19.54
C LYS A 287 -6.65 -1.56 19.26
N PHE A 288 -5.47 -1.86 19.81
CA PHE A 288 -4.26 -1.09 19.53
C PHE A 288 -3.83 -1.18 18.06
N PHE A 289 -3.72 -2.39 17.51
CA PHE A 289 -3.27 -2.59 16.12
C PHE A 289 -4.32 -2.24 15.05
N GLU A 290 -5.61 -2.18 15.42
CA GLU A 290 -6.69 -1.88 14.47
C GLU A 290 -6.52 -0.51 13.82
N LYS A 291 -6.02 0.49 14.57
CA LYS A 291 -5.67 1.80 14.02
C LYS A 291 -4.69 1.67 12.85
N PHE A 292 -3.58 0.97 13.06
CA PHE A 292 -2.56 0.77 12.02
C PHE A 292 -3.11 0.03 10.81
N LYS A 293 -4.07 -0.90 11.02
CA LYS A 293 -4.68 -1.65 9.92
C LYS A 293 -5.51 -0.73 9.05
N THR A 294 -6.43 0.02 9.66
CA THR A 294 -7.27 0.96 8.95
C THR A 294 -6.44 1.99 8.18
N LYS A 295 -5.36 2.51 8.79
CA LYS A 295 -4.45 3.45 8.13
C LYS A 295 -3.70 2.80 6.97
N THR A 296 -3.18 1.60 7.17
CA THR A 296 -2.47 0.86 6.11
C THR A 296 -3.38 0.57 4.92
N GLU A 297 -4.63 0.18 5.16
CA GLU A 297 -5.62 -0.05 4.11
C GLU A 297 -5.97 1.24 3.37
N LEU A 298 -6.13 2.36 4.09
CA LEU A 298 -6.36 3.68 3.50
C LEU A 298 -5.20 4.10 2.59
N VAL A 299 -3.96 4.06 3.09
CA VAL A 299 -2.79 4.53 2.32
C VAL A 299 -2.36 3.56 1.20
N SER A 300 -2.89 2.33 1.21
CA SER A 300 -2.68 1.35 0.13
C SER A 300 -3.75 1.44 -0.97
N ALA A 301 -4.78 2.29 -0.81
CA ALA A 301 -5.82 2.46 -1.81
C ALA A 301 -5.25 3.10 -3.09
N THR A 302 -5.73 2.66 -4.25
CA THR A 302 -5.16 3.05 -5.56
C THR A 302 -6.07 3.92 -6.42
N SER A 303 -7.28 4.21 -5.94
CA SER A 303 -8.35 4.83 -6.74
C SER A 303 -8.65 6.29 -6.37
N LYS A 304 -7.91 6.90 -5.43
CA LYS A 304 -8.15 8.27 -4.97
C LYS A 304 -6.82 8.98 -4.67
N PRO A 305 -6.74 10.31 -4.82
CA PRO A 305 -5.65 11.09 -4.25
C PRO A 305 -5.57 10.85 -2.72
N LEU A 306 -4.40 10.47 -2.23
CA LEU A 306 -4.16 10.19 -0.81
C LEU A 306 -3.17 11.17 -0.16
N VAL A 307 -2.38 11.89 -0.97
CA VAL A 307 -1.29 12.74 -0.48
C VAL A 307 -1.83 13.90 0.37
N ASN A 308 -2.99 14.45 0.03
CA ASN A 308 -3.67 15.49 0.82
C ASN A 308 -4.12 15.01 2.21
N LEU A 309 -4.26 13.69 2.41
CA LEU A 309 -4.60 13.13 3.71
C LEU A 309 -3.37 12.85 4.56
N PHE A 310 -2.18 12.77 3.95
CA PHE A 310 -0.96 12.25 4.56
C PHE A 310 -0.67 12.83 5.95
N ILE A 311 -0.61 14.15 6.08
CA ILE A 311 -0.30 14.82 7.36
C ILE A 311 -1.31 14.48 8.45
N ARG A 312 -2.62 14.46 8.11
CA ARG A 312 -3.67 14.08 9.05
C ARG A 312 -3.49 12.64 9.53
N GLU A 313 -3.21 11.73 8.59
CA GLU A 313 -3.02 10.31 8.93
C GLU A 313 -1.77 10.07 9.79
N VAL A 314 -0.68 10.81 9.53
CA VAL A 314 0.54 10.78 10.35
C VAL A 314 0.27 11.26 11.77
N LEU A 315 -0.41 12.39 11.92
CA LEU A 315 -0.75 12.95 13.24
C LEU A 315 -1.72 12.07 14.02
N ASP A 316 -2.65 11.40 13.35
CA ASP A 316 -3.55 10.45 14.00
C ASP A 316 -2.81 9.20 14.52
N VAL A 317 -1.71 8.80 13.86
CA VAL A 317 -0.80 7.75 14.39
C VAL A 317 0.00 8.27 15.58
N ASP A 318 0.51 9.52 15.54
CA ASP A 318 1.19 10.16 16.68
C ASP A 318 0.29 10.19 17.92
N MET A 319 -0.94 10.67 17.77
CA MET A 319 -1.93 10.73 18.85
C MET A 319 -2.27 9.35 19.39
N HIS A 320 -2.39 8.34 18.52
CA HIS A 320 -2.63 6.97 18.95
C HIS A 320 -1.47 6.43 19.77
N LEU A 321 -0.22 6.59 19.33
CA LEU A 321 0.95 6.17 20.10
C LEU A 321 0.99 6.85 21.48
N ARG A 322 0.77 8.18 21.55
CA ARG A 322 0.72 8.92 22.83
C ARG A 322 -0.41 8.44 23.75
N LYS A 323 -1.58 8.12 23.21
CA LYS A 323 -2.70 7.60 23.99
C LYS A 323 -2.36 6.25 24.62
N TRP A 324 -1.69 5.37 23.89
CA TRP A 324 -1.38 4.02 24.38
C TRP A 324 -0.10 3.95 25.21
N SER A 325 0.78 4.96 25.15
CA SER A 325 1.92 5.07 26.07
C SER A 325 1.52 5.33 27.53
N THR A 326 0.26 5.65 27.82
CA THR A 326 -0.23 5.79 29.20
C THR A 326 -0.64 4.47 29.84
N LYS A 327 -0.76 3.38 29.04
CA LYS A 327 -1.13 2.06 29.53
C LYS A 327 0.12 1.25 29.86
N PRO A 328 0.30 0.77 31.11
CA PRO A 328 1.50 0.02 31.51
C PRO A 328 1.83 -1.17 30.61
N MET A 329 0.83 -1.95 30.18
CA MET A 329 1.01 -3.10 29.29
C MET A 329 1.62 -2.75 27.91
N PHE A 330 1.48 -1.50 27.47
CA PHE A 330 1.90 -1.04 26.15
C PHE A 330 3.15 -0.17 26.18
N LEU A 331 3.67 0.17 27.37
CA LEU A 331 4.71 1.19 27.53
C LEU A 331 5.95 0.90 26.68
N ASP A 332 6.57 -0.26 26.87
CA ASP A 332 7.80 -0.64 26.16
C ASP A 332 7.55 -0.84 24.67
N MET A 333 6.43 -1.50 24.32
CA MET A 333 6.05 -1.71 22.93
C MET A 333 5.85 -0.38 22.19
N VAL A 334 5.13 0.57 22.80
CA VAL A 334 4.87 1.88 22.22
C VAL A 334 6.16 2.70 22.16
N LYS A 335 7.07 2.58 23.14
CA LYS A 335 8.37 3.24 23.12
C LYS A 335 9.19 2.83 21.89
N ASP A 336 9.29 1.53 21.59
CA ASP A 336 10.02 1.04 20.41
C ASP A 336 9.35 1.46 19.10
N MET A 337 8.02 1.33 19.04
CA MET A 337 7.23 1.81 17.90
C MET A 337 7.40 3.31 17.69
N ARG A 338 7.50 4.08 18.78
CA ARG A 338 7.68 5.53 18.76
C ARG A 338 9.05 5.90 18.22
N THR A 339 10.11 5.20 18.61
CA THR A 339 11.45 5.38 18.01
C THR A 339 11.41 5.18 16.50
N LYS A 340 10.69 4.17 16.01
CA LYS A 340 10.53 3.96 14.56
C LYS A 340 9.70 5.07 13.90
N TYR A 341 8.61 5.49 14.53
CA TYR A 341 7.77 6.58 14.07
C TYR A 341 8.59 7.88 13.96
N ASP A 342 9.30 8.26 15.01
CA ASP A 342 10.03 9.53 15.05
C ASP A 342 11.16 9.58 14.01
N LYS A 343 11.83 8.44 13.76
CA LYS A 343 12.85 8.30 12.71
C LYS A 343 12.35 8.73 11.32
N TYR A 344 11.11 8.38 10.97
CA TYR A 344 10.59 8.58 9.60
C TYR A 344 9.55 9.70 9.50
N LEU A 345 8.78 9.94 10.56
CA LEU A 345 7.60 10.81 10.58
C LEU A 345 7.60 11.83 11.74
N GLY A 346 8.57 11.77 12.65
CA GLY A 346 8.63 12.71 13.79
C GLY A 346 9.31 14.03 13.44
N ALA A 347 10.22 14.02 12.47
CA ALA A 347 10.90 15.22 11.99
C ALA A 347 10.11 15.86 10.85
N TYR A 348 9.09 16.65 11.19
CA TYR A 348 8.22 17.32 10.22
C TYR A 348 9.01 18.19 9.22
N ASN A 349 10.08 18.86 9.67
CA ASN A 349 10.96 19.65 8.80
C ASN A 349 11.80 18.83 7.81
N LYS A 350 11.89 17.51 7.98
CA LYS A 350 12.56 16.60 7.04
C LYS A 350 11.58 15.89 6.11
N MET A 351 10.27 16.13 6.26
CA MET A 351 9.28 15.58 5.33
C MET A 351 9.40 16.26 3.97
N ASN A 352 8.94 15.56 2.94
CA ASN A 352 8.90 16.10 1.60
C ASN A 352 7.86 17.23 1.51
N ASP A 353 8.26 18.41 1.01
CA ASP A 353 7.42 19.61 0.98
C ASP A 353 6.12 19.42 0.18
N PHE A 354 6.13 18.54 -0.82
CA PHE A 354 4.91 18.17 -1.56
C PHE A 354 3.80 17.61 -0.66
N MET A 355 4.14 17.00 0.49
CA MET A 355 3.14 16.53 1.45
C MET A 355 2.37 17.70 2.08
N TYR A 356 3.03 18.84 2.31
CA TYR A 356 2.38 20.04 2.83
C TYR A 356 1.58 20.76 1.76
N PHE A 357 2.15 20.88 0.55
CA PHE A 357 1.45 21.51 -0.58
C PHE A 357 0.15 20.78 -0.92
N ALA A 358 0.16 19.44 -0.92
CA ALA A 358 -1.05 18.67 -1.17
C ALA A 358 -2.17 18.95 -0.15
N VAL A 359 -1.83 19.17 1.12
CA VAL A 359 -2.82 19.50 2.16
C VAL A 359 -3.28 20.95 2.03
N LEU A 360 -2.41 21.88 1.63
CA LEU A 360 -2.77 23.29 1.39
C LEU A 360 -3.70 23.46 0.19
N LEU A 361 -3.50 22.63 -0.84
CA LEU A 361 -4.30 22.64 -2.06
C LEU A 361 -5.66 21.96 -1.88
N ASP A 362 -5.88 21.22 -0.80
CA ASP A 362 -7.17 20.64 -0.47
C ASP A 362 -8.08 21.72 0.17
N PRO A 363 -9.17 22.13 -0.51
CA PRO A 363 -10.06 23.16 0.03
C PRO A 363 -10.81 22.71 1.29
N THR A 364 -10.93 21.40 1.53
CA THR A 364 -11.66 20.83 2.67
C THR A 364 -10.85 20.83 3.96
N THR A 365 -9.52 20.97 3.86
CA THR A 365 -8.58 20.93 4.99
C THR A 365 -8.13 22.32 5.44
N LYS A 366 -8.62 23.41 4.83
CA LYS A 366 -8.35 24.82 5.18
C LYS A 366 -8.93 25.23 6.54
N SER A 367 -8.49 24.52 7.58
CA SER A 367 -8.89 24.65 8.98
C SER A 367 -7.71 25.18 9.80
N PRO A 368 -7.95 25.83 10.97
CA PRO A 368 -6.93 26.27 11.93
C PRO A 368 -5.90 25.19 12.35
N PHE A 369 -6.13 23.93 12.02
CA PHE A 369 -5.18 22.82 12.18
C PHE A 369 -3.85 23.02 11.43
N LEU A 370 -3.90 23.54 10.19
CA LEU A 370 -2.68 23.84 9.42
C LEU A 370 -1.87 24.95 10.09
N LEU A 371 -2.53 26.01 10.56
CA LEU A 371 -1.90 27.08 11.35
C LEU A 371 -1.23 26.54 12.62
N HIS A 372 -1.79 25.53 13.29
CA HIS A 372 -1.16 24.92 14.46
C HIS A 372 0.06 24.06 14.10
N ALA A 373 0.00 23.29 13.01
CA ALA A 373 1.12 22.49 12.52
C ALA A 373 2.30 23.38 12.07
N PHE A 374 2.03 24.48 11.35
CA PHE A 374 3.06 25.44 10.95
C PHE A 374 3.63 26.22 12.14
N LYS A 375 2.80 26.68 13.10
CA LYS A 375 3.27 27.37 14.33
C LYS A 375 4.21 26.53 15.19
N LYS A 376 4.13 25.19 15.14
CA LYS A 376 5.00 24.31 15.92
C LYS A 376 6.39 24.15 15.29
N ASN A 377 6.51 24.35 13.97
CA ASN A 377 7.80 24.37 13.27
C ASN A 377 8.58 25.66 13.56
N ASP A 378 7.91 26.82 13.64
CA ASP A 378 8.59 28.12 13.91
C ASP A 378 9.23 28.17 15.30
N ARG A 379 8.61 27.52 16.29
CA ARG A 379 9.16 27.44 17.66
C ARG A 379 10.42 26.60 17.78
N VAL A 380 10.70 25.71 16.82
CA VAL A 380 11.93 24.91 16.78
C VAL A 380 13.07 25.65 16.07
N HIS A 381 12.76 26.68 15.27
CA HIS A 381 13.73 27.42 14.46
C HIS A 381 13.95 28.88 14.86
N GLY A 382 13.49 29.30 16.04
CA GLY A 382 13.89 30.57 16.66
C GLY A 382 13.66 31.81 15.80
N THR A 383 12.74 31.75 14.83
CA THR A 383 12.45 32.86 13.92
C THR A 383 11.09 33.43 14.27
N THR A 384 11.10 34.46 15.12
CA THR A 384 9.95 35.31 15.36
C THR A 384 9.81 36.24 14.16
N ILE A 385 8.91 35.93 13.23
CA ILE A 385 8.49 36.90 12.22
C ILE A 385 7.47 37.82 12.90
N ASP A 386 7.86 39.06 13.18
CA ASP A 386 6.97 40.10 13.69
C ASP A 386 5.94 40.46 12.59
N PRO A 387 4.63 40.31 12.84
CA PRO A 387 3.60 40.63 11.84
C PRO A 387 3.45 42.13 11.51
N ARG A 388 4.30 43.02 12.01
CA ARG A 388 4.11 44.48 11.91
C ARG A 388 5.01 45.24 10.92
N GLU A 389 5.97 44.61 10.23
CA GLU A 389 6.90 45.37 9.37
C GLU A 389 6.50 45.56 7.89
N HIS A 390 5.31 45.12 7.47
CA HIS A 390 4.79 45.43 6.13
C HIS A 390 3.53 46.30 6.20
N GLY A 391 3.70 47.47 6.81
CA GLY A 391 2.78 48.60 6.69
C GLY A 391 3.17 49.51 5.53
N HIS A 392 2.28 49.61 4.55
CA HIS A 392 2.07 50.74 3.62
C HIS A 392 3.27 51.60 3.18
N LYS A 393 3.68 51.43 1.91
CA LYS A 393 4.04 52.57 1.05
C LYS A 393 3.03 52.66 -0.09
N SER A 394 1.98 53.44 0.13
CA SER A 394 1.11 53.97 -0.92
C SER A 394 1.80 55.17 -1.56
N THR A 395 2.36 55.00 -2.76
CA THR A 395 2.78 56.13 -3.61
C THR A 395 1.60 56.52 -4.49
N SER A 396 0.84 57.51 -4.04
CA SER A 396 -0.09 58.28 -4.88
C SER A 396 0.72 59.22 -5.77
N ASN A 397 0.69 58.99 -7.09
CA ASN A 397 1.20 59.92 -8.07
C ASN A 397 0.04 60.58 -8.83
N GLY A 398 -0.02 61.91 -8.72
CA GLY A 398 -0.62 62.83 -9.69
C GLY A 398 -1.79 63.68 -9.16
N PRO A 399 -2.03 64.91 -9.69
CA PRO A 399 -1.12 65.75 -10.48
C PRO A 399 -1.21 67.29 -10.21
N ARG A 400 -0.24 68.01 -10.81
CA ARG A 400 -0.20 69.44 -11.20
C ARG A 400 -0.13 70.54 -10.12
N GLY A 401 0.97 71.29 -10.23
CA GLY A 401 1.18 72.69 -9.87
C GLY A 401 2.38 73.18 -10.66
#